data_AF-A0A9D2GIY4-F1
#
_entry.id   AF-A0A9D2GIY4-F1
#
_cell.length_a   1.000
_cell.length_b   1.000
_cell.length_c   1.000
_cell.angle_alpha   90.00
_cell.angle_beta   90.00
_cell.angle_gamma   90.00
#
_symmetry.space_group_name_H-M   'P 1'
#
loop_
_entity.id
_entity.type
_entity.pdbx_description
1 polymer ?
#
loop_
_entity_poly.entity_id
_entity_poly.type
_entity_poly.pdbx_seq_one_letter_code
_entity_poly.pdbx_strand_id
1 'polypeptide(L)'
;MRTAVTIIWKNQKKNMELLSLTGNITMQDDDVTTHIHVTAADNDFRVFGGHLVTGEVQNLAELVIRIIPGKVDRISFESLYVMDLGENQ
;
A
#
# COMPACT_ATOMS: atom_id res chain seq x y z
N MET A 1 12.50 4.64 19.34
CA MET A 1 11.46 5.14 18.42
C MET A 1 10.68 3.93 17.91
N ARG A 2 9.34 3.92 17.96
CA ARG A 2 8.49 2.80 17.50
C ARG A 2 7.59 3.30 16.37
N THR A 3 7.48 2.51 15.30
CA THR A 3 6.75 2.85 14.06
C THR A 3 5.38 2.20 14.16
N ALA A 4 4.47 2.87 14.85
CA ALA A 4 3.11 2.37 15.07
C ALA A 4 2.15 2.83 13.97
N VAL A 5 1.48 1.87 13.34
CA VAL A 5 0.38 2.08 12.40
C VAL A 5 -0.84 1.31 12.90
N THR A 6 -1.99 1.99 12.95
CA THR A 6 -3.27 1.34 13.16
C THR A 6 -3.78 0.84 11.82
N ILE A 7 -3.80 -0.47 11.62
CA ILE A 7 -4.42 -1.08 10.44
C ILE A 7 -5.84 -1.51 10.81
N ILE A 8 -6.81 -1.17 9.96
CA ILE A 8 -8.18 -1.64 10.11
C ILE A 8 -8.28 -3.04 9.51
N TRP A 9 -8.03 -4.06 10.33
CA TRP A 9 -8.13 -5.46 9.92
C TRP A 9 -9.45 -6.06 10.41
N LYS A 10 -10.26 -6.60 9.50
CA LYS A 10 -11.62 -7.13 9.81
C LYS A 10 -12.46 -6.16 10.65
N ASN A 11 -12.44 -4.87 10.31
CA ASN A 11 -13.15 -3.79 11.03
C ASN A 11 -12.72 -3.62 12.50
N GLN A 12 -11.50 -4.01 12.86
CA GLN A 12 -10.94 -3.79 14.19
C GLN A 12 -9.72 -2.87 14.08
N LYS A 13 -9.70 -1.78 14.86
CA LYS A 13 -8.53 -0.92 15.01
C LYS A 13 -7.58 -1.56 16.02
N LYS A 14 -6.41 -2.00 15.54
CA LYS A 14 -5.33 -2.49 16.41
C LYS A 14 -4.06 -1.69 16.15
N ASN A 15 -3.40 -1.29 17.23
CA ASN A 15 -2.04 -0.75 17.16
C ASN A 15 -1.10 -1.89 16.77
N MET A 16 -0.38 -1.70 15.67
CA MET A 16 0.58 -2.66 15.15
C MET A 16 1.87 -1.93 14.76
N GLU A 17 2.98 -2.64 14.77
CA GLU A 17 4.22 -2.13 14.18
C GLU A 17 4.21 -2.43 12.67
N LEU A 18 4.52 -1.42 11.86
CA LEU A 18 4.68 -1.58 10.41
C LEU A 18 5.99 -2.32 10.13
N LEU A 19 5.91 -3.56 9.64
CA LEU A 19 7.10 -4.36 9.31
C LEU A 19 7.55 -4.16 7.85
N SER A 20 6.59 -4.07 6.93
CA SER A 20 6.86 -3.72 5.54
C SER A 20 5.65 -3.07 4.88
N LEU A 21 5.91 -2.19 3.94
CA LEU A 21 4.94 -1.59 3.04
C LEU A 21 5.54 -1.62 1.64
N THR A 22 4.88 -2.30 0.71
CA THR A 22 5.36 -2.45 -0.67
C THR A 22 4.21 -2.18 -1.62
N GLY A 23 4.45 -1.38 -2.64
CA GLY A 23 3.40 -1.03 -3.59
C GLY A 23 3.89 -0.19 -4.74
N ASN A 24 2.95 0.26 -5.56
CA ASN A 24 3.17 1.22 -6.61
C ASN A 24 2.14 2.35 -6.54
N ILE A 25 2.51 3.46 -7.16
CA ILE A 25 1.67 4.63 -7.38
C ILE A 25 1.59 4.78 -8.90
N THR A 26 0.38 4.80 -9.44
CA THR A 26 0.08 4.98 -10.86
C THR A 26 -0.94 6.09 -11.02
N MET A 27 -1.27 6.43 -12.26
CA MET A 27 -2.39 7.31 -12.57
C MET A 27 -3.55 6.47 -13.11
N GLN A 28 -4.78 6.92 -12.90
CA GLN A 28 -5.97 6.41 -13.58
C GLN A 28 -6.90 7.60 -13.80
N ASP A 29 -7.23 7.91 -15.05
CA ASP A 29 -8.11 9.04 -15.40
C ASP A 29 -7.66 10.38 -14.77
N ASP A 30 -6.34 10.61 -14.72
CA ASP A 30 -5.65 11.76 -14.09
C ASP A 30 -5.75 11.83 -12.55
N ASP A 31 -6.30 10.81 -11.91
CA ASP A 31 -6.27 10.62 -10.46
C ASP A 31 -5.15 9.67 -10.01
N VAL A 32 -4.57 9.95 -8.84
CA VAL A 32 -3.53 9.11 -8.23
C VAL A 32 -4.14 7.82 -7.69
N THR A 33 -3.64 6.69 -8.16
CA THR A 33 -4.04 5.36 -7.68
C THR A 33 -2.87 4.65 -7.02
N THR A 34 -3.08 4.18 -5.79
CA THR A 34 -2.08 3.39 -5.06
C THR A 34 -2.48 1.92 -5.02
N HIS A 35 -1.54 1.02 -5.26
CA HIS A 35 -1.70 -0.40 -4.95
C HIS A 35 -0.64 -0.82 -3.95
N ILE A 36 -1.03 -0.99 -2.69
CA ILE A 36 -0.13 -1.20 -1.56
C ILE A 36 -0.48 -2.48 -0.82
N HIS A 37 0.53 -3.30 -0.58
CA HIS A 37 0.49 -4.42 0.34
C HIS A 37 1.30 -4.10 1.61
N VAL A 38 0.85 -4.65 2.72
CA VAL A 38 1.43 -4.38 4.05
C VAL A 38 1.68 -5.68 4.80
N THR A 39 2.70 -5.68 5.65
CA THR A 39 2.87 -6.64 6.75
C THR A 39 3.05 -5.87 8.04
N ALA A 40 2.32 -6.24 9.09
CA ALA A 40 2.36 -5.61 10.40
C ALA A 40 2.29 -6.64 11.51
N ALA A 41 2.84 -6.33 12.69
CA ALA A 41 2.79 -7.22 13.85
C ALA A 41 2.11 -6.58 15.06
N ASP A 42 1.35 -7.38 15.80
CA ASP A 42 0.79 -6.98 17.10
C ASP A 42 1.80 -7.17 18.25
N ASN A 43 1.39 -6.81 19.46
CA ASN A 43 2.22 -6.92 20.67
C ASN A 43 2.55 -8.37 21.06
N ASP A 44 1.84 -9.37 20.50
CA ASP A 44 2.11 -10.79 20.71
C ASP A 44 2.99 -11.37 19.59
N PHE A 45 3.58 -10.52 18.75
CA PHE A 45 4.39 -10.88 17.58
C PHE A 45 3.62 -11.67 16.50
N ARG A 46 2.28 -11.62 16.50
CA ARG A 46 1.51 -12.21 15.41
C ARG A 46 1.59 -11.29 14.19
N VAL A 47 1.90 -11.87 13.04
CA VAL A 47 2.06 -11.13 11.78
C VAL A 47 0.76 -11.19 10.98
N PHE A 48 0.34 -10.02 10.51
CA PHE A 48 -0.82 -9.81 9.66
C PHE A 48 -0.35 -9.15 8.36
N GLY A 49 -0.97 -9.49 7.24
CA GLY A 49 -0.66 -8.85 5.98
C GLY A 49 -1.72 -9.02 4.92
N GLY A 50 -1.49 -8.38 3.77
CA GLY A 50 -2.39 -8.40 2.63
C GLY A 50 -2.50 -7.03 1.96
N HIS A 51 -3.60 -6.83 1.24
CA HIS A 51 -3.91 -5.57 0.57
C HIS A 51 -4.31 -4.50 1.59
N LEU A 52 -3.62 -3.35 1.56
CA LEU A 52 -3.88 -2.24 2.45
C LEU A 52 -5.03 -1.41 1.89
N VAL A 53 -6.20 -1.49 2.53
CA VAL A 53 -7.35 -0.64 2.21
C VAL A 53 -7.22 0.71 2.88
N THR A 54 -7.00 0.72 4.20
CA THR A 54 -6.76 1.93 4.99
C THR A 54 -5.85 1.62 6.19
N GLY A 55 -5.10 2.62 6.62
CA GLY A 55 -4.29 2.59 7.85
C GLY A 55 -4.05 4.00 8.37
N GLU A 56 -3.87 4.13 9.68
CA GLU A 56 -3.67 5.41 10.37
C GLU A 56 -2.30 5.37 11.07
N VAL A 57 -1.37 6.23 10.66
CA VAL A 57 -0.04 6.32 11.28
C VAL A 57 -0.16 7.02 12.63
N GLN A 58 0.25 6.36 13.71
CA GLN A 58 0.15 6.92 15.07
C GLN A 58 1.41 7.72 15.46
N ASN A 59 2.60 7.28 15.02
CA ASN A 59 3.86 7.94 15.36
C ASN A 59 4.64 8.36 14.11
N LEU A 60 5.24 7.40 13.41
CA LEU A 60 6.00 7.62 12.18
C LEU A 60 5.74 6.45 11.24
N ALA A 61 5.73 6.74 9.95
CA ALA A 61 5.91 5.76 8.89
C ALA A 61 7.02 6.31 7.97
N GLU A 62 8.14 5.60 7.88
CA GLU A 62 9.24 5.97 7.01
C GLU A 62 9.04 5.28 5.65
N LEU A 63 8.96 6.07 4.58
CA LEU A 63 8.67 5.58 3.24
C LEU A 63 9.77 6.01 2.28
N VAL A 64 10.27 5.08 1.48
CA VAL A 64 11.16 5.37 0.35
C VAL A 64 10.34 5.30 -0.93
N ILE A 65 10.25 6.44 -1.63
CA ILE A 65 9.54 6.53 -2.91
C ILE A 65 10.59 6.68 -4.01
N ARG A 66 10.58 5.74 -4.97
CA ARG A 66 11.40 5.83 -6.18
C ARG A 66 10.53 6.26 -7.35
N ILE A 67 10.84 7.43 -7.90
CA ILE A 67 10.15 7.95 -9.07
C ILE A 67 10.69 7.25 -10.32
N ILE A 68 9.78 6.74 -11.14
CA ILE A 68 10.06 6.24 -12.48
C ILE A 68 9.45 7.27 -13.45
N PRO A 69 10.23 7.89 -14.36
CA PRO A 69 9.70 8.82 -15.34
C PRO A 69 8.67 8.15 -16.25
N GLY A 70 7.58 8.86 -16.57
CA GLY A 70 6.47 8.35 -17.38
C GLY A 70 5.14 8.32 -16.62
N LYS A 71 4.05 8.01 -17.32
CA LYS A 71 2.70 7.87 -16.75
C LYS A 71 2.18 6.46 -17.04
N VAL A 72 2.13 5.63 -16.01
CA VAL A 72 1.50 4.30 -16.10
C VAL A 72 0.02 4.45 -15.79
N ASP A 73 -0.82 4.08 -16.76
CA ASP A 73 -2.27 3.95 -16.60
C ASP A 73 -2.63 2.52 -16.21
N ARG A 74 -3.90 2.30 -15.84
CA ARG A 74 -4.42 0.97 -15.51
C ARG A 74 -5.55 0.59 -16.46
N ILE A 75 -5.52 -0.65 -16.92
CA ILE A 75 -6.59 -1.23 -17.76
C ILE A 75 -7.33 -2.32 -16.99
N SER A 76 -8.64 -2.42 -17.24
CA SER A 76 -9.44 -3.52 -16.73
C SER A 76 -9.14 -4.79 -17.53
N PHE A 77 -8.78 -5.87 -16.83
CA PHE A 77 -8.59 -7.20 -17.39
C PHE A 77 -9.34 -8.21 -16.52
N GLU A 78 -10.44 -8.74 -17.06
CA GLU A 78 -11.39 -9.58 -16.33
C GLU A 78 -11.90 -8.91 -15.03
N SER A 79 -11.51 -9.43 -13.87
CA SER A 79 -11.87 -8.91 -12.55
C SER A 79 -10.76 -8.06 -11.89
N LEU A 80 -9.70 -7.75 -12.64
CA LEU A 80 -8.52 -7.06 -12.14
C LEU A 80 -8.29 -5.72 -12.85
N TYR A 81 -7.66 -4.79 -12.14
CA TYR A 81 -7.07 -3.59 -12.72
C TYR A 81 -5.55 -3.75 -12.76
N VAL A 82 -5.02 -3.92 -13.98
CA VAL A 82 -3.59 -4.17 -14.21
C VAL A 82 -2.90 -2.91 -14.71
N MET A 83 -1.61 -2.76 -14.42
CA MET A 83 -0.81 -1.67 -14.98
C MET A 83 -0.60 -1.91 -16.47
N ASP A 84 -0.89 -0.90 -17.29
CA ASP A 84 -0.53 -0.91 -18.70
C ASP A 84 0.91 -0.43 -18.85
N LEU A 85 1.79 -1.37 -19.18
CA LEU A 85 3.23 -1.14 -19.33
C LEU A 85 3.67 -1.18 -20.80
N GLY A 86 2.75 -0.97 -21.76
CA GLY A 86 3.01 -1.10 -23.20
C GLY A 86 4.28 -0.38 -23.70
N GLU A 87 4.77 -0.74 -24.90
CA GLU A 87 6.09 -0.33 -25.42
C GLU A 87 6.26 1.18 -25.73
N ASN A 88 5.21 2.00 -25.60
CA ASN A 88 5.23 3.43 -25.98
C ASN A 88 4.68 4.36 -24.87
N GLN A 89 5.19 4.22 -23.65
CA GLN A 89 5.01 5.20 -22.58
C GLN A 89 6.21 6.14 -22.45
#